data_AF-A0A2G8KNU4-F1
#
_entry.id   AF-A0A2G8KNU4-F1
#
_cell.length_a   1.000
_cell.length_b   1.000
_cell.length_c   1.000
_cell.angle_alpha   90.00
_cell.angle_beta   90.00
_cell.angle_gamma   90.00
#
_symmetry.space_group_name_H-M   'P 1'
#
loop_
_entity.id
_entity.type
_entity.pdbx_description
1 polymer ?
#
loop_
_entity_poly.entity_id
_entity_poly.type
_entity_poly.pdbx_seq_one_letter_code
_entity_poly.pdbx_strand_id
1 'polypeptide(L)'
;SANDELKSHQYMGATVRSGGVNGDILACAPRFVWKTVDMKGNALREPVGQCILTNSDFTPKEDYTPCRTNQISDRTLSRITHCQAGFSAELLENGQTILLGTPGSFFMQGQLYVRSATGQKKTGEGRKERDDNYRGFAVSYGEFTDDQTADIVSGAPRASFLQGQVEVFSSDLESLYNFTGDQLGAYFGSEVITADVNGDGLDDVIVGAPMYSDERAGFLDNWECGKISVYYQESSPAKRATALFKSHSDHILGTQKQARFGYSMTSLGDINYDGYDDIAVGAPYDGPNGEGSVYIFNGNASGLVSRPSQVLSPTDLDLSNIKTFGFSLDGNMDADGNNYPDLLIGSQESSFVALFRARPVVHISPVLTLTPEGLNLEEKNLRLSDGTMVSSFLVDLCFSYSGRYIPNTLGIIYTIQLDTLYTLGSRVLFYNEGAADEPSLRQATVLPKGEQECLSKTAYVKPNIVEKLAPIQVSVEYALENSNTQQYELEPILSYSSQSMTSKQVRSPWQPVSETSCLWLDCLKGIFQCLTGETKKKPLPN
;
A
#
# COMPACT_ATOMS: atom_id res chain seq x y z
N SER A 1 -21.50 48.81 -7.48
CA SER A 1 -21.65 47.39 -7.11
C SER A 1 -21.22 46.48 -8.26
N ALA A 2 -19.96 46.58 -8.69
CA ALA A 2 -19.44 45.83 -9.83
C ALA A 2 -18.26 44.96 -9.38
N ASN A 3 -18.59 43.74 -8.94
CA ASN A 3 -17.75 42.57 -8.69
C ASN A 3 -16.34 42.84 -8.11
N ASP A 4 -16.31 42.91 -6.77
CA ASP A 4 -15.09 42.84 -5.95
C ASP A 4 -14.42 41.45 -6.03
N GLU A 5 -15.01 40.50 -6.77
CA GLU A 5 -14.49 39.14 -6.98
C GLU A 5 -13.89 38.95 -8.37
N LEU A 6 -12.85 38.12 -8.48
CA LEU A 6 -12.23 37.70 -9.71
C LEU A 6 -12.10 36.18 -9.75
N LYS A 7 -12.98 35.54 -10.53
CA LYS A 7 -13.08 34.08 -10.66
C LYS A 7 -12.29 33.48 -11.83
N SER A 8 -11.81 34.32 -12.74
CA SER A 8 -10.98 33.87 -13.87
C SER A 8 -9.67 33.25 -13.38
N HIS A 9 -9.36 32.02 -13.82
CA HIS A 9 -8.18 31.26 -13.41
C HIS A 9 -8.06 31.02 -11.89
N GLN A 10 -9.19 30.94 -11.18
CA GLN A 10 -9.23 30.72 -9.73
C GLN A 10 -8.85 29.30 -9.29
N TYR A 11 -8.79 28.37 -10.23
CA TYR A 11 -8.49 26.94 -10.02
C TYR A 11 -9.53 26.27 -9.11
N MET A 12 -10.81 26.50 -9.38
CA MET A 12 -11.89 25.79 -8.68
C MET A 12 -11.80 24.29 -8.96
N GLY A 13 -11.82 23.48 -7.90
CA GLY A 13 -11.61 22.04 -7.99
C GLY A 13 -10.14 21.62 -7.90
N ALA A 14 -9.22 22.55 -7.54
CA ALA A 14 -7.83 22.17 -7.25
C ALA A 14 -7.74 21.20 -6.06
N THR A 15 -8.64 21.37 -5.09
CA THR A 15 -8.85 20.44 -3.99
C THR A 15 -10.34 20.14 -3.92
N VAL A 16 -10.68 18.86 -3.89
CA VAL A 16 -12.04 18.37 -3.66
C VAL A 16 -11.98 17.31 -2.57
N ARG A 17 -12.90 17.40 -1.61
CA ARG A 17 -13.04 16.44 -0.51
C ARG A 17 -14.50 16.10 -0.29
N SER A 18 -14.74 14.86 0.13
CA SER A 18 -16.06 14.35 0.48
C SER A 18 -16.06 13.94 1.95
N GLY A 19 -17.16 14.20 2.65
CA GLY A 19 -17.41 13.66 3.99
C GLY A 19 -17.82 12.18 3.98
N GLY A 20 -17.60 11.45 2.89
CA GLY A 20 -17.96 10.03 2.75
C GLY A 20 -19.39 9.81 2.22
N VAL A 21 -19.92 8.61 2.48
CA VAL A 21 -21.25 8.21 1.99
C VAL A 21 -22.34 9.12 2.56
N ASN A 22 -23.05 9.82 1.67
CA ASN A 22 -24.05 10.86 2.01
C ASN A 22 -23.49 12.07 2.79
N GLY A 23 -22.17 12.24 2.84
CA GLY A 23 -21.52 13.40 3.47
C GLY A 23 -21.57 14.65 2.60
N ASP A 24 -21.24 15.80 3.21
CA ASP A 24 -21.07 17.04 2.46
C ASP A 24 -19.86 16.95 1.50
N ILE A 25 -19.81 17.83 0.51
CA ILE A 25 -18.72 17.93 -0.46
C ILE A 25 -18.12 19.33 -0.39
N LEU A 26 -16.79 19.41 -0.33
CA LEU A 26 -16.04 20.66 -0.33
C LEU A 26 -15.21 20.74 -1.61
N ALA A 27 -15.33 21.84 -2.34
CA ALA A 27 -14.48 22.13 -3.49
C ALA A 27 -13.84 23.52 -3.35
N CYS A 28 -12.53 23.59 -3.56
CA CYS A 28 -11.75 24.80 -3.31
C CYS A 28 -11.12 25.40 -4.57
N ALA A 29 -10.94 26.72 -4.53
CA ALA A 29 -10.33 27.59 -5.53
C ALA A 29 -9.22 28.41 -4.86
N PRO A 30 -8.01 27.86 -4.67
CA PRO A 30 -6.94 28.53 -3.94
C PRO A 30 -6.43 29.81 -4.62
N ARG A 31 -6.70 30.01 -5.92
CA ARG A 31 -6.35 31.22 -6.66
C ARG A 31 -7.51 32.20 -6.81
N PHE A 32 -8.62 31.99 -6.09
CA PHE A 32 -9.71 32.96 -6.04
C PHE A 32 -9.18 34.31 -5.52
N VAL A 33 -9.49 35.38 -6.26
CA VAL A 33 -9.00 36.72 -5.96
C VAL A 33 -10.13 37.61 -5.47
N TRP A 34 -9.89 38.25 -4.34
CA TRP A 34 -10.71 39.31 -3.78
C TRP A 34 -10.04 40.67 -4.02
N LYS A 35 -10.81 41.65 -4.49
CA LYS A 35 -10.35 43.02 -4.69
C LYS A 35 -10.55 43.83 -3.43
N THR A 36 -9.47 44.44 -2.95
CA THR A 36 -9.49 45.40 -1.84
C THR A 36 -8.90 46.73 -2.29
N VAL A 37 -8.89 47.70 -1.39
CA VAL A 37 -8.25 49.01 -1.62
C VAL A 37 -7.18 49.26 -0.57
N ASP A 38 -6.04 49.79 -0.98
CA ASP A 38 -4.98 50.20 -0.05
C ASP A 38 -5.31 51.54 0.64
N MET A 39 -4.48 51.96 1.60
CA MET A 39 -4.62 53.26 2.26
C MET A 39 -4.58 54.48 1.32
N LYS A 40 -4.07 54.32 0.09
CA LYS A 40 -3.98 55.37 -0.93
C LYS A 40 -5.16 55.31 -1.93
N GLY A 41 -6.10 54.39 -1.74
CA GLY A 41 -7.25 54.18 -2.62
C GLY A 41 -6.92 53.41 -3.91
N ASN A 42 -5.74 52.80 -4.02
CA ASN A 42 -5.40 51.94 -5.15
C ASN A 42 -6.08 50.58 -4.98
N ALA A 43 -6.65 50.06 -6.06
CA ALA A 43 -7.19 48.71 -6.07
C ALA A 43 -6.08 47.66 -5.98
N LEU A 44 -6.24 46.70 -5.07
CA LEU A 44 -5.38 45.54 -4.91
C LEU A 44 -6.11 44.28 -5.39
N ARG A 45 -5.32 43.24 -5.72
CA ARG A 45 -5.81 41.93 -6.11
C ARG A 45 -5.18 40.92 -5.16
N GLU A 46 -5.97 40.39 -4.25
CA GLU A 46 -5.46 39.53 -3.17
C GLU A 46 -5.96 38.09 -3.37
N PRO A 47 -5.06 37.11 -3.56
CA PRO A 47 -5.42 35.71 -3.74
C PRO A 47 -5.78 35.07 -2.40
N VAL A 48 -6.96 35.41 -1.90
CA VAL A 48 -7.46 34.93 -0.60
C VAL A 48 -7.84 33.44 -0.63
N GLY A 49 -8.16 32.90 -1.81
CA GLY A 49 -8.72 31.55 -1.95
C GLY A 49 -10.16 31.45 -1.42
N GLN A 50 -10.92 30.47 -1.90
CA GLN A 50 -12.31 30.23 -1.50
C GLN A 50 -12.61 28.73 -1.58
N CYS A 51 -13.43 28.21 -0.67
CA CYS A 51 -14.05 26.89 -0.80
C CYS A 51 -15.57 27.01 -0.81
N ILE A 52 -16.23 26.08 -1.47
CA ILE A 52 -17.69 25.96 -1.52
C ILE A 52 -18.04 24.61 -0.91
N LEU A 53 -18.84 24.64 0.16
CA LEU A 53 -19.42 23.46 0.78
C LEU A 53 -20.81 23.22 0.19
N THR A 54 -21.10 21.99 -0.19
CA THR A 54 -22.40 21.55 -0.67
C THR A 54 -22.88 20.35 0.13
N ASN A 55 -24.19 20.11 0.15
CA ASN A 55 -24.72 18.84 0.65
C ASN A 55 -24.35 17.69 -0.32
N SER A 56 -24.65 16.45 0.06
CA SER A 56 -24.43 15.25 -0.76
C SER A 56 -25.19 15.26 -2.10
N ASP A 57 -26.26 16.05 -2.22
CA ASP A 57 -27.02 16.27 -3.45
C ASP A 57 -26.51 17.44 -4.31
N PHE A 58 -25.31 17.94 -3.99
CA PHE A 58 -24.66 19.09 -4.65
C PHE A 58 -25.36 20.44 -4.47
N THR A 59 -26.35 20.54 -3.58
CA THR A 59 -26.97 21.85 -3.27
C THR A 59 -26.01 22.72 -2.45
N PRO A 60 -25.79 24.00 -2.83
CA PRO A 60 -24.87 24.88 -2.11
C PRO A 60 -25.30 25.12 -0.65
N LYS A 61 -24.33 25.03 0.26
CA LYS A 61 -24.53 25.20 1.70
C LYS A 61 -23.84 26.45 2.22
N GLU A 62 -22.56 26.61 1.91
CA GLU A 62 -21.73 27.69 2.43
C GLU A 62 -20.57 28.04 1.49
N ASP A 63 -20.34 29.34 1.27
CA ASP A 63 -19.08 29.84 0.72
C ASP A 63 -18.12 30.13 1.87
N TYR A 64 -17.05 29.35 1.99
CA TYR A 64 -16.07 29.47 3.06
C TYR A 64 -14.80 30.17 2.57
N THR A 65 -14.51 31.36 3.09
CA THR A 65 -13.41 32.24 2.61
C THR A 65 -12.67 32.88 3.80
N PRO A 66 -11.98 32.08 4.64
CA PRO A 66 -11.53 32.54 5.97
C PRO A 66 -10.49 33.65 5.97
N CYS A 67 -9.77 33.83 4.86
CA CYS A 67 -8.75 34.87 4.72
C CYS A 67 -9.28 36.17 4.10
N ARG A 68 -10.54 36.19 3.68
CA ARG A 68 -11.17 37.39 3.14
C ARG A 68 -11.45 38.40 4.24
N THR A 69 -11.20 39.66 3.94
CA THR A 69 -11.44 40.79 4.84
C THR A 69 -11.93 42.00 4.05
N ASN A 70 -12.79 42.78 4.68
CA ASN A 70 -13.36 44.01 4.10
C ASN A 70 -12.65 45.27 4.63
N GLN A 71 -11.53 45.11 5.36
CA GLN A 71 -10.75 46.23 5.87
C GLN A 71 -9.86 46.84 4.78
N ILE A 72 -9.54 48.13 4.90
CA ILE A 72 -8.59 48.82 4.02
C ILE A 72 -7.24 48.13 4.15
N SER A 73 -6.68 47.65 3.05
CA SER A 73 -5.46 46.85 3.06
C SER A 73 -4.25 47.71 3.46
N ASP A 74 -3.57 47.27 4.51
CA ASP A 74 -2.28 47.78 4.97
C ASP A 74 -1.22 46.66 4.94
N ARG A 75 0.03 46.96 5.32
CA ARG A 75 1.08 45.94 5.40
C ARG A 75 0.76 44.79 6.37
N THR A 76 -0.16 45.00 7.31
CA THR A 76 -0.60 44.01 8.30
C THR A 76 -1.65 43.06 7.69
N LEU A 77 -2.52 43.58 6.83
CA LEU A 77 -3.55 42.84 6.09
C LEU A 77 -2.96 41.99 4.96
N SER A 78 -1.93 42.48 4.25
CA SER A 78 -1.21 41.69 3.24
C SER A 78 -0.66 40.37 3.80
N ARG A 79 -0.49 40.27 5.12
CA ARG A 79 -0.06 39.05 5.80
C ARG A 79 -1.10 37.94 5.71
N ILE A 80 -2.39 38.20 5.58
CA ILE A 80 -3.42 37.14 5.56
C ILE A 80 -4.09 37.06 4.19
N THR A 81 -4.17 38.15 3.45
CA THR A 81 -4.95 38.20 2.20
C THR A 81 -4.32 37.45 1.03
N HIS A 82 -3.08 36.98 1.15
CA HIS A 82 -2.41 36.11 0.18
C HIS A 82 -2.45 34.63 0.58
N CYS A 83 -3.31 34.23 1.52
CA CYS A 83 -3.23 32.90 2.12
C CYS A 83 -3.51 31.73 1.17
N GLN A 84 -4.25 31.95 0.07
CA GLN A 84 -4.68 30.92 -0.87
C GLN A 84 -5.48 29.80 -0.18
N ALA A 85 -6.54 30.15 0.56
CA ALA A 85 -7.35 29.20 1.30
C ALA A 85 -7.91 28.08 0.42
N GLY A 86 -7.81 26.85 0.92
CA GLY A 86 -8.19 25.65 0.17
C GLY A 86 -7.13 25.18 -0.82
N PHE A 87 -5.86 25.47 -0.53
CA PHE A 87 -4.73 24.87 -1.24
C PHE A 87 -4.61 23.37 -0.93
N SER A 88 -4.87 23.02 0.33
CA SER A 88 -5.17 21.68 0.80
C SER A 88 -6.35 21.75 1.77
N ALA A 89 -7.10 20.67 1.89
CA ALA A 89 -8.29 20.62 2.71
C ALA A 89 -8.61 19.18 3.11
N GLU A 90 -9.26 19.00 4.26
CA GLU A 90 -9.90 17.75 4.66
C GLU A 90 -11.31 18.04 5.23
N LEU A 91 -12.23 17.08 5.02
CA LEU A 91 -13.56 17.09 5.60
C LEU A 91 -13.68 15.96 6.62
N LEU A 92 -13.99 16.32 7.86
CA LEU A 92 -14.17 15.39 8.97
C LEU A 92 -15.64 15.36 9.40
N GLU A 93 -16.04 14.29 10.10
CA GLU A 93 -17.35 14.19 10.76
C GLU A 93 -18.52 14.44 9.78
N ASN A 94 -18.48 13.82 8.59
CA ASN A 94 -19.45 14.01 7.49
C ASN A 94 -19.61 15.46 7.00
N GLY A 95 -18.58 16.30 7.18
CA GLY A 95 -18.56 17.69 6.75
C GLY A 95 -18.86 18.72 7.83
N GLN A 96 -18.99 18.29 9.10
CA GLN A 96 -19.17 19.23 10.22
C GLN A 96 -17.90 20.02 10.55
N THR A 97 -16.74 19.39 10.31
CA THR A 97 -15.44 19.98 10.57
C THR A 97 -14.64 20.09 9.27
N ILE A 98 -14.23 21.32 8.94
CA ILE A 98 -13.39 21.65 7.79
C ILE A 98 -11.99 22.00 8.28
N LEU A 99 -11.00 21.26 7.80
CA LEU A 99 -9.59 21.60 7.94
C LEU A 99 -9.09 22.21 6.63
N LEU A 100 -8.51 23.41 6.67
CA LEU A 100 -7.89 24.05 5.50
C LEU A 100 -6.42 24.38 5.75
N GLY A 101 -5.59 24.05 4.76
CA GLY A 101 -4.23 24.53 4.63
C GLY A 101 -4.15 25.80 3.77
N THR A 102 -3.41 26.80 4.26
CA THR A 102 -3.30 28.12 3.63
C THR A 102 -1.82 28.58 3.56
N PRO A 103 -1.03 28.06 2.61
CA PRO A 103 0.43 28.21 2.62
C PRO A 103 0.90 29.65 2.44
N GLY A 104 0.07 30.54 1.89
CA GLY A 104 0.46 31.93 1.61
C GLY A 104 0.33 32.91 2.78
N SER A 105 -0.19 32.44 3.92
CA SER A 105 -0.35 33.28 5.12
C SER A 105 1.00 33.70 5.71
N PHE A 106 1.03 34.90 6.28
CA PHE A 106 2.14 35.59 6.93
C PHE A 106 3.45 35.49 6.18
N PHE A 107 3.58 36.16 5.03
CA PHE A 107 4.78 36.07 4.17
C PHE A 107 5.14 34.61 3.86
N MET A 108 4.12 33.83 3.49
CA MET A 108 4.26 32.42 3.15
C MET A 108 4.77 31.52 4.29
N GLN A 109 4.67 31.94 5.55
CA GLN A 109 4.81 31.01 6.69
C GLN A 109 3.80 29.87 6.62
N GLY A 110 2.58 30.20 6.18
CA GLY A 110 1.43 29.32 6.11
C GLY A 110 0.61 29.28 7.41
N GLN A 111 -0.67 28.93 7.28
CA GLN A 111 -1.63 28.88 8.40
C GLN A 111 -2.63 27.75 8.19
N LEU A 112 -3.08 27.17 9.29
CA LEU A 112 -4.17 26.18 9.32
C LEU A 112 -5.44 26.84 9.84
N TYR A 113 -6.58 26.46 9.27
CA TYR A 113 -7.91 26.79 9.77
C TYR A 113 -8.68 25.52 10.07
N VAL A 114 -9.32 25.47 11.24
CA VAL A 114 -10.21 24.40 11.64
C VAL A 114 -11.55 25.02 11.96
N ARG A 115 -12.58 24.70 11.17
CA ARG A 115 -13.94 25.22 11.35
C ARG A 115 -14.86 24.08 11.68
N SER A 116 -15.42 24.07 12.89
CA SER A 116 -16.36 23.07 13.38
C SER A 116 -17.71 23.72 13.73
N ALA A 117 -18.63 23.00 14.36
CA ALA A 117 -19.87 23.57 14.90
C ALA A 117 -19.62 24.54 16.08
N THR A 118 -18.53 24.37 16.83
CA THR A 118 -18.24 25.16 18.04
C THR A 118 -17.50 26.46 17.75
N GLY A 119 -16.95 26.62 16.55
CA GLY A 119 -16.31 27.85 16.10
C GLY A 119 -15.19 27.57 15.11
N GLN A 120 -14.31 28.57 14.96
CA GLN A 120 -13.16 28.50 14.09
C GLN A 120 -11.87 28.74 14.89
N LYS A 121 -10.92 27.81 14.77
CA LYS A 121 -9.56 27.92 15.30
C LYS A 121 -8.59 28.14 14.14
N LYS A 122 -7.46 28.78 14.41
CA LYS A 122 -6.39 28.98 13.43
C LYS A 122 -5.02 29.12 14.08
N THR A 123 -3.97 28.71 13.39
CA THR A 123 -2.60 28.96 13.85
C THR A 123 -2.24 30.44 13.72
N GLY A 124 -1.39 30.95 14.61
CA GLY A 124 -0.94 32.35 14.58
C GLY A 124 0.26 32.60 13.67
N GLU A 125 0.64 33.87 13.55
CA GLU A 125 1.93 34.25 12.94
C GLU A 125 3.10 33.81 13.84
N GLY A 126 4.09 33.19 13.24
CA GLY A 126 5.34 32.81 13.89
C GLY A 126 6.38 33.92 13.87
N ARG A 127 7.62 33.57 14.24
CA ARG A 127 8.76 34.48 14.06
C ARG A 127 9.14 34.55 12.58
N LYS A 128 9.79 35.65 12.19
CA LYS A 128 10.23 35.92 10.81
C LYS A 128 11.08 34.80 10.19
N GLU A 129 11.81 34.02 11.00
CA GLU A 129 12.62 32.91 10.49
C GLU A 129 11.77 31.76 9.92
N ARG A 130 10.46 31.80 10.11
CA ARG A 130 9.50 30.85 9.52
C ARG A 130 8.90 31.34 8.20
N ASP A 131 9.22 32.55 7.75
CA ASP A 131 8.77 33.06 6.45
C ASP A 131 9.16 32.06 5.34
N ASP A 132 8.33 31.94 4.32
CA ASP A 132 8.50 31.00 3.19
C ASP A 132 8.49 29.50 3.54
N ASN A 133 7.94 29.09 4.70
CA ASN A 133 7.83 27.67 5.10
C ASN A 133 6.70 26.87 4.40
N TYR A 134 5.64 27.54 3.97
CA TYR A 134 4.45 26.95 3.33
C TYR A 134 3.67 25.95 4.21
N ARG A 135 3.47 26.24 5.50
CA ARG A 135 2.60 25.40 6.37
C ARG A 135 1.19 25.27 5.78
N GLY A 136 0.65 24.06 5.81
CA GLY A 136 -0.65 23.74 5.20
C GLY A 136 -0.55 23.56 3.69
N PHE A 137 0.64 23.23 3.17
CA PHE A 137 0.79 22.83 1.78
C PHE A 137 0.01 21.53 1.51
N ALA A 138 0.10 20.58 2.43
CA ALA A 138 -0.75 19.40 2.52
C ALA A 138 -1.29 19.28 3.95
N VAL A 139 -2.45 18.66 4.11
CA VAL A 139 -3.06 18.39 5.42
C VAL A 139 -3.60 16.96 5.45
N SER A 140 -3.55 16.33 6.62
CA SER A 140 -4.24 15.07 6.94
C SER A 140 -4.72 15.15 8.39
N TYR A 141 -5.42 14.12 8.85
CA TYR A 141 -5.90 14.02 10.24
C TYR A 141 -5.80 12.59 10.76
N GLY A 142 -5.64 12.42 12.06
CA GLY A 142 -5.56 11.12 12.74
C GLY A 142 -5.60 11.30 14.25
N GLU A 143 -5.60 10.24 15.04
CA GLU A 143 -5.66 10.31 16.51
C GLU A 143 -4.26 10.15 17.14
N PHE A 144 -3.71 11.22 17.70
CA PHE A 144 -2.34 11.22 18.26
C PHE A 144 -2.28 11.52 19.76
N THR A 145 -3.42 11.77 20.42
CA THR A 145 -3.47 12.22 21.83
C THR A 145 -4.23 11.28 22.77
N ASP A 146 -4.82 10.22 22.22
CA ASP A 146 -5.70 9.26 22.88
C ASP A 146 -6.89 9.98 23.55
N ASP A 147 -7.50 10.93 22.82
CA ASP A 147 -8.68 11.67 23.28
C ASP A 147 -9.95 11.46 22.42
N GLN A 148 -9.84 10.63 21.38
CA GLN A 148 -10.89 10.29 20.40
C GLN A 148 -11.31 11.48 19.54
N THR A 149 -10.50 12.53 19.47
CA THR A 149 -10.67 13.66 18.58
C THR A 149 -9.55 13.70 17.55
N ALA A 150 -9.93 13.86 16.29
CA ALA A 150 -8.96 13.93 15.22
C ALA A 150 -8.01 15.12 15.41
N ASP A 151 -6.74 14.79 15.53
CA ASP A 151 -5.59 15.66 15.51
C ASP A 151 -5.16 15.92 14.06
N ILE A 152 -4.29 16.91 13.87
CA ILE A 152 -4.04 17.53 12.57
C ILE A 152 -2.59 17.34 12.17
N VAL A 153 -2.37 16.86 10.96
CA VAL A 153 -1.05 16.76 10.33
C VAL A 153 -0.95 17.82 9.24
N SER A 154 0.14 18.58 9.23
CA SER A 154 0.37 19.65 8.25
C SER A 154 1.76 19.56 7.65
N GLY A 155 1.81 19.55 6.32
CA GLY A 155 3.03 19.69 5.54
C GLY A 155 3.52 21.13 5.44
N ALA A 156 4.84 21.32 5.57
CA ALA A 156 5.55 22.58 5.39
C ALA A 156 6.85 22.34 4.60
N PRO A 157 6.77 22.11 3.27
CA PRO A 157 7.87 21.55 2.48
C PRO A 157 9.09 22.46 2.30
N ARG A 158 8.99 23.73 2.70
CA ARG A 158 10.09 24.70 2.66
C ARG A 158 10.65 25.05 4.03
N ALA A 159 10.07 24.51 5.10
CA ALA A 159 10.57 24.68 6.44
C ALA A 159 11.94 24.02 6.64
N SER A 160 12.56 24.28 7.79
CA SER A 160 13.85 23.71 8.19
C SER A 160 14.94 23.88 7.12
N PHE A 161 15.13 25.12 6.65
CA PHE A 161 16.12 25.46 5.62
C PHE A 161 15.94 24.67 4.32
N LEU A 162 14.70 24.50 3.84
CA LEU A 162 14.33 23.73 2.64
C LEU A 162 14.54 22.21 2.74
N GLN A 163 14.82 21.66 3.92
CA GLN A 163 14.73 20.21 4.14
C GLN A 163 13.27 19.72 4.12
N GLY A 164 12.33 20.62 4.43
CA GLY A 164 10.91 20.30 4.59
C GLY A 164 10.61 19.80 6.00
N GLN A 165 9.37 20.03 6.43
CA GLN A 165 8.88 19.64 7.74
C GLN A 165 7.43 19.14 7.64
N VAL A 166 7.06 18.23 8.53
CA VAL A 166 5.67 17.90 8.83
C VAL A 166 5.43 18.18 10.30
N GLU A 167 4.33 18.85 10.60
CA GLU A 167 3.98 19.33 11.93
C GLU A 167 2.65 18.70 12.36
N VAL A 168 2.64 18.06 13.52
CA VAL A 168 1.47 17.42 14.13
C VAL A 168 0.93 18.35 15.22
N PHE A 169 -0.38 18.57 15.19
CA PHE A 169 -1.13 19.48 16.04
C PHE A 169 -2.28 18.73 16.71
N SER A 170 -2.63 19.14 17.92
CA SER A 170 -3.88 18.67 18.51
C SER A 170 -5.10 19.24 17.78
N SER A 171 -6.30 18.74 18.07
CA SER A 171 -7.57 19.34 17.66
C SER A 171 -7.76 20.81 18.13
N ASP A 172 -6.97 21.26 19.12
CA ASP A 172 -6.87 22.65 19.61
C ASP A 172 -5.77 23.48 18.90
N LEU A 173 -5.08 22.92 17.91
CA LEU A 173 -3.93 23.51 17.22
C LEU A 173 -2.73 23.75 18.13
N GLU A 174 -2.58 22.96 19.20
CA GLU A 174 -1.35 22.93 20.00
C GLU A 174 -0.32 22.02 19.30
N SER A 175 0.94 22.45 19.21
CA SER A 175 1.98 21.65 18.54
C SER A 175 2.34 20.42 19.38
N LEU A 176 2.22 19.24 18.79
CA LEU A 176 2.49 17.94 19.41
C LEU A 176 3.84 17.39 18.98
N TYR A 177 4.11 17.33 17.68
CA TYR A 177 5.33 16.72 17.14
C TYR A 177 5.74 17.36 15.83
N ASN A 178 7.03 17.26 15.46
CA ASN A 178 7.50 17.67 14.15
C ASN A 178 8.50 16.67 13.56
N PHE A 179 8.33 16.35 12.29
CA PHE A 179 9.27 15.56 11.48
C PHE A 179 10.04 16.49 10.55
N THR A 180 11.35 16.29 10.38
CA THR A 180 12.17 17.07 9.45
C THR A 180 12.72 16.16 8.36
N GLY A 181 12.65 16.60 7.11
CA GLY A 181 13.24 15.88 5.99
C GLY A 181 14.77 15.80 6.07
N ASP A 182 15.34 14.84 5.36
CA ASP A 182 16.78 14.55 5.39
C ASP A 182 17.56 15.14 4.21
N GLN A 183 16.88 15.54 3.13
CA GLN A 183 17.51 16.11 1.93
C GLN A 183 16.96 17.50 1.60
N LEU A 184 17.87 18.44 1.34
CA LEU A 184 17.55 19.80 0.91
C LEU A 184 16.85 19.79 -0.44
N GLY A 185 15.73 20.50 -0.55
CA GLY A 185 14.99 20.64 -1.79
C GLY A 185 14.17 19.41 -2.20
N ALA A 186 14.14 18.36 -1.37
CA ALA A 186 13.36 17.15 -1.64
C ALA A 186 11.84 17.34 -1.50
N TYR A 187 11.43 18.51 -0.99
CA TYR A 187 10.03 18.92 -0.84
C TYR A 187 9.26 18.02 0.14
N PHE A 188 9.94 17.53 1.20
CA PHE A 188 9.37 16.67 2.24
C PHE A 188 8.19 17.33 2.95
N GLY A 189 7.05 16.66 2.99
CA GLY A 189 5.79 17.22 3.52
C GLY A 189 4.96 17.93 2.45
N SER A 190 5.20 17.65 1.16
CA SER A 190 4.33 18.14 0.09
C SER A 190 3.04 17.37 -0.06
N GLU A 191 3.02 16.14 0.46
CA GLU A 191 1.87 15.25 0.55
C GLU A 191 1.98 14.50 1.88
N VAL A 192 0.87 14.38 2.61
CA VAL A 192 0.80 13.67 3.89
C VAL A 192 -0.51 12.89 3.95
N ILE A 193 -0.44 11.64 4.42
CA ILE A 193 -1.62 10.82 4.72
C ILE A 193 -1.42 10.13 6.07
N THR A 194 -2.51 9.59 6.60
CA THR A 194 -2.58 8.84 7.86
C THR A 194 -3.28 7.51 7.62
N ALA A 195 -2.75 6.44 8.22
CA ALA A 195 -3.28 5.07 8.12
C ALA A 195 -2.62 4.16 9.18
N ASP A 196 -3.32 3.13 9.66
CA ASP A 196 -2.74 2.11 10.56
C ASP A 196 -2.11 0.97 9.73
N VAL A 197 -0.94 1.25 9.16
CA VAL A 197 -0.26 0.31 8.24
C VAL A 197 0.41 -0.86 8.98
N ASN A 198 0.46 -0.78 10.31
CA ASN A 198 1.11 -1.78 11.16
C ASN A 198 0.13 -2.63 11.99
N GLY A 199 -1.15 -2.23 12.03
CA GLY A 199 -2.27 -2.96 12.62
C GLY A 199 -2.29 -2.93 14.15
N ASP A 200 -1.69 -1.91 14.77
CA ASP A 200 -1.68 -1.76 16.24
C ASP A 200 -2.82 -0.89 16.79
N GLY A 201 -3.69 -0.39 15.90
CA GLY A 201 -4.84 0.44 16.22
C GLY A 201 -4.52 1.92 16.40
N LEU A 202 -3.29 2.35 16.06
CA LEU A 202 -2.85 3.74 16.09
C LEU A 202 -2.60 4.26 14.68
N ASP A 203 -2.87 5.55 14.45
CA ASP A 203 -2.67 6.14 13.13
C ASP A 203 -1.18 6.41 12.89
N ASP A 204 -0.62 5.86 11.82
CA ASP A 204 0.75 6.18 11.38
C ASP A 204 0.74 7.38 10.42
N VAL A 205 1.85 8.12 10.35
CA VAL A 205 1.99 9.27 9.44
C VAL A 205 2.91 8.91 8.27
N ILE A 206 2.41 9.03 7.05
CA ILE A 206 3.18 8.80 5.82
C ILE A 206 3.40 10.12 5.09
N VAL A 207 4.65 10.38 4.72
CA VAL A 207 5.09 11.68 4.18
C VAL A 207 5.78 11.51 2.83
N GLY A 208 5.30 12.27 1.83
CA GLY A 208 5.89 12.36 0.50
C GLY A 208 7.01 13.39 0.42
N ALA A 209 8.07 13.04 -0.32
CA ALA A 209 9.17 13.89 -0.74
C ALA A 209 9.45 13.65 -2.24
N PRO A 210 8.56 14.11 -3.14
CA PRO A 210 8.60 13.76 -4.56
C PRO A 210 9.84 14.29 -5.29
N MET A 211 10.51 15.31 -4.76
CA MET A 211 11.73 15.85 -5.38
C MET A 211 13.01 15.20 -4.83
N TYR A 212 12.88 14.17 -3.99
CA TYR A 212 14.03 13.44 -3.45
C TYR A 212 14.86 12.80 -4.57
N SER A 213 16.19 12.87 -4.43
CA SER A 213 17.16 12.32 -5.37
C SER A 213 18.02 11.27 -4.67
N ASP A 214 18.10 10.06 -5.24
CA ASP A 214 18.92 9.00 -4.65
C ASP A 214 20.40 9.17 -5.03
N GLU A 215 21.15 9.78 -4.12
CA GLU A 215 22.59 10.00 -4.28
C GLU A 215 23.40 8.69 -4.34
N ARG A 216 22.88 7.57 -3.78
CA ARG A 216 23.59 6.28 -3.74
C ARG A 216 23.62 5.61 -5.10
N ALA A 217 22.58 5.80 -5.90
CA ALA A 217 22.52 5.36 -7.29
C ALA A 217 23.40 6.20 -8.22
N GLY A 218 23.96 7.31 -7.72
CA GLY A 218 24.62 8.35 -8.51
C GLY A 218 23.63 9.44 -8.90
N PHE A 219 23.94 10.69 -8.59
CA PHE A 219 23.03 11.83 -8.80
C PHE A 219 22.53 11.96 -10.26
N LEU A 220 23.34 11.58 -11.24
CA LEU A 220 22.97 11.65 -12.66
C LEU A 220 22.01 10.54 -13.09
N ASP A 221 21.92 9.45 -12.32
CA ASP A 221 21.21 8.25 -12.70
C ASP A 221 19.81 8.18 -12.08
N ASN A 222 19.57 8.83 -10.93
CA ASN A 222 18.27 8.77 -10.24
C ASN A 222 17.89 10.04 -9.44
N TRP A 223 17.93 11.21 -10.10
CA TRP A 223 17.45 12.48 -9.51
C TRP A 223 15.93 12.62 -9.60
N GLU A 224 15.32 13.31 -8.64
CA GLU A 224 13.85 13.46 -8.49
C GLU A 224 13.10 12.11 -8.62
N CYS A 225 13.70 11.04 -8.13
CA CYS A 225 13.05 9.73 -8.11
C CYS A 225 11.88 9.70 -7.13
N GLY A 226 11.95 10.53 -6.09
CA GLY A 226 10.95 10.63 -5.04
C GLY A 226 11.16 9.62 -3.91
N LYS A 227 10.58 9.93 -2.75
CA LYS A 227 10.67 9.12 -1.54
C LYS A 227 9.38 9.27 -0.74
N ILE A 228 8.91 8.19 -0.12
CA ILE A 228 7.96 8.27 1.00
C ILE A 228 8.64 7.83 2.29
N SER A 229 8.26 8.43 3.41
CA SER A 229 8.73 8.05 4.76
C SER A 229 7.55 7.72 5.65
N VAL A 230 7.66 6.65 6.42
CA VAL A 230 6.60 6.16 7.32
C VAL A 230 7.04 6.36 8.76
N TYR A 231 6.24 7.09 9.53
CA TYR A 231 6.44 7.37 10.94
C TYR A 231 5.37 6.66 11.74
N TYR A 232 5.76 5.57 12.41
CA TYR A 232 4.83 4.78 13.19
C TYR A 232 4.55 5.41 14.55
N GLN A 233 3.28 5.53 14.91
CA GLN A 233 2.89 6.00 16.24
C GLN A 233 3.33 4.96 17.29
N GLU A 234 3.61 5.42 18.51
CA GLU A 234 3.82 4.52 19.65
C GLU A 234 2.78 4.82 20.74
N SER A 235 2.22 3.74 21.31
CA SER A 235 1.43 3.85 22.54
C SER A 235 2.31 4.36 23.67
N SER A 236 2.12 5.61 24.06
CA SER A 236 2.93 6.24 25.12
C SER A 236 2.16 6.26 26.44
N PRO A 237 2.58 5.51 27.49
CA PRO A 237 1.95 5.55 28.81
C PRO A 237 2.03 6.92 29.49
N ALA A 238 2.86 7.82 28.97
CA ALA A 238 3.00 9.18 29.43
C ALA A 238 2.87 10.09 28.22
N LYS A 239 1.81 10.90 28.17
CA LYS A 239 1.50 11.95 27.16
C LYS A 239 2.61 13.00 27.00
N ARG A 240 3.84 12.59 26.71
CA ARG A 240 5.00 13.44 26.44
C ARG A 240 5.18 13.43 24.93
N ALA A 241 4.93 14.59 24.33
CA ALA A 241 5.17 14.93 22.92
C ALA A 241 6.42 14.26 22.31
N THR A 242 7.54 14.14 23.04
CA THR A 242 8.80 13.62 22.51
C THR A 242 8.86 12.12 22.21
N ALA A 243 7.82 11.33 22.55
CA ALA A 243 7.77 9.89 22.34
C ALA A 243 6.45 9.45 21.68
N LEU A 244 5.88 10.30 20.81
CA LEU A 244 4.65 10.00 20.07
C LEU A 244 4.88 9.04 18.90
N PHE A 245 6.08 9.04 18.33
CA PHE A 245 6.44 8.22 17.18
C PHE A 245 7.75 7.47 17.44
N LYS A 246 7.93 6.33 16.78
CA LYS A 246 9.19 5.58 16.77
C LYS A 246 10.35 6.50 16.39
N SER A 247 11.50 6.30 17.03
CA SER A 247 12.69 7.14 16.77
C SER A 247 13.28 6.97 15.37
N HIS A 248 12.91 5.88 14.68
CA HIS A 248 13.33 5.59 13.32
C HIS A 248 12.09 5.54 12.42
N SER A 249 12.23 6.04 11.20
CA SER A 249 11.23 5.96 10.15
C SER A 249 11.66 4.96 9.08
N ASP A 250 10.70 4.21 8.55
CA ASP A 250 10.93 3.47 7.32
C ASP A 250 10.80 4.41 6.12
N HIS A 251 11.34 4.00 4.98
CA HIS A 251 11.21 4.75 3.74
C HIS A 251 11.22 3.83 2.52
N ILE A 252 10.54 4.29 1.47
CA ILE A 252 10.51 3.64 0.16
C ILE A 252 10.95 4.68 -0.87
N LEU A 253 11.93 4.31 -1.70
CA LEU A 253 12.48 5.16 -2.75
C LEU A 253 11.81 4.84 -4.08
N GLY A 254 11.55 5.89 -4.87
CA GLY A 254 11.24 5.73 -6.28
C GLY A 254 12.43 5.16 -7.04
N THR A 255 12.14 4.31 -8.02
CA THR A 255 13.17 3.58 -8.78
C THR A 255 13.52 4.25 -10.10
N GLN A 256 12.67 5.15 -10.59
CA GLN A 256 12.83 5.81 -11.89
C GLN A 256 13.17 7.28 -11.70
N LYS A 257 14.10 7.77 -12.52
CA LYS A 257 14.49 9.18 -12.56
C LYS A 257 13.28 10.06 -12.89
N GLN A 258 13.17 11.20 -12.22
CA GLN A 258 12.12 12.21 -12.43
C GLN A 258 10.68 11.72 -12.25
N ALA A 259 10.47 10.48 -11.79
CA ALA A 259 9.15 9.90 -11.62
C ALA A 259 8.33 10.62 -10.54
N ARG A 260 9.03 11.27 -9.60
CA ARG A 260 8.47 11.98 -8.46
C ARG A 260 7.55 11.10 -7.63
N PHE A 261 8.03 9.91 -7.31
CA PHE A 261 7.32 8.98 -6.44
C PHE A 261 6.96 9.62 -5.09
N GLY A 262 5.71 9.44 -4.64
CA GLY A 262 5.20 10.15 -3.46
C GLY A 262 4.66 11.55 -3.77
N TYR A 263 4.29 11.81 -5.03
CA TYR A 263 3.66 13.08 -5.44
C TYR A 263 2.23 13.22 -4.91
N SER A 264 1.48 12.12 -4.97
CA SER A 264 0.13 11.98 -4.45
C SER A 264 0.04 10.66 -3.68
N MET A 265 -0.76 10.63 -2.63
CA MET A 265 -0.94 9.43 -1.82
C MET A 265 -2.38 9.35 -1.31
N THR A 266 -2.88 8.14 -1.10
CA THR A 266 -4.14 7.93 -0.37
C THR A 266 -4.05 6.65 0.44
N SER A 267 -4.71 6.64 1.61
CA SER A 267 -5.04 5.38 2.28
C SER A 267 -6.06 4.63 1.42
N LEU A 268 -5.93 3.31 1.37
CA LEU A 268 -6.91 2.41 0.79
C LEU A 268 -7.74 1.70 1.86
N GLY A 269 -7.43 1.93 3.15
CA GLY A 269 -7.83 1.02 4.23
C GLY A 269 -7.28 -0.39 3.99
N ASP A 270 -7.86 -1.37 4.66
CA ASP A 270 -7.57 -2.79 4.45
C ASP A 270 -8.20 -3.29 3.12
N ILE A 271 -7.52 -3.06 1.99
CA ILE A 271 -8.05 -3.34 0.64
C ILE A 271 -8.11 -4.85 0.35
N ASN A 272 -7.39 -5.67 1.12
CA ASN A 272 -7.31 -7.10 0.89
C ASN A 272 -7.94 -7.94 2.02
N TYR A 273 -8.43 -7.30 3.09
CA TYR A 273 -8.99 -7.88 4.30
C TYR A 273 -8.03 -8.75 5.14
N ASP A 274 -6.74 -8.41 5.15
CA ASP A 274 -5.71 -9.08 5.95
C ASP A 274 -5.49 -8.49 7.35
N GLY A 275 -6.14 -7.36 7.65
CA GLY A 275 -6.15 -6.69 8.94
C GLY A 275 -5.18 -5.52 9.08
N TYR A 276 -4.55 -5.07 8.00
CA TYR A 276 -3.64 -3.92 8.00
C TYR A 276 -4.09 -2.90 6.96
N ASP A 277 -3.94 -1.60 7.23
CA ASP A 277 -4.23 -0.60 6.21
C ASP A 277 -3.17 -0.62 5.10
N ASP A 278 -3.65 -0.43 3.88
CA ASP A 278 -2.87 -0.37 2.65
C ASP A 278 -2.85 1.05 2.09
N ILE A 279 -1.88 1.36 1.23
CA ILE A 279 -1.78 2.68 0.60
C ILE A 279 -1.54 2.60 -0.91
N ALA A 280 -2.00 3.64 -1.61
CA ALA A 280 -1.63 3.90 -2.99
C ALA A 280 -0.71 5.12 -3.09
N VAL A 281 0.32 5.04 -3.94
CA VAL A 281 1.32 6.08 -4.12
C VAL A 281 1.48 6.41 -5.60
N GLY A 282 1.29 7.68 -5.95
CA GLY A 282 1.40 8.19 -7.31
C GLY A 282 2.83 8.60 -7.67
N ALA A 283 3.22 8.28 -8.89
CA ALA A 283 4.43 8.75 -9.57
C ALA A 283 4.03 9.24 -10.97
N PRO A 284 3.45 10.45 -11.09
CA PRO A 284 2.78 10.90 -12.32
C PRO A 284 3.70 11.04 -13.52
N TYR A 285 5.03 11.07 -13.33
CA TYR A 285 6.00 11.22 -14.41
C TYR A 285 6.82 9.93 -14.63
N ASP A 286 6.39 8.84 -14.03
CA ASP A 286 6.98 7.52 -14.21
C ASP A 286 6.70 6.92 -15.60
N GLY A 287 7.41 5.86 -15.95
CA GLY A 287 7.28 5.15 -17.21
C GLY A 287 8.19 5.69 -18.32
N PRO A 288 8.42 4.90 -19.38
CA PRO A 288 9.35 5.23 -20.46
C PRO A 288 9.05 6.54 -21.19
N ASN A 289 7.80 6.99 -21.20
CA ASN A 289 7.37 8.24 -21.84
C ASN A 289 6.84 9.27 -20.84
N GLY A 290 6.97 9.02 -19.53
CA GLY A 290 6.38 9.87 -18.48
C GLY A 290 4.85 9.82 -18.45
N GLU A 291 4.26 8.67 -18.80
CA GLU A 291 2.82 8.43 -18.76
C GLU A 291 2.25 8.47 -17.33
N GLY A 292 3.08 8.11 -16.34
CA GLY A 292 2.75 8.01 -14.93
C GLY A 292 2.37 6.59 -14.49
N SER A 293 2.58 6.32 -13.20
CA SER A 293 2.28 5.05 -12.55
C SER A 293 1.69 5.27 -11.16
N VAL A 294 0.93 4.29 -10.68
CA VAL A 294 0.46 4.21 -9.29
C VAL A 294 0.86 2.87 -8.69
N TYR A 295 1.40 2.91 -7.48
CA TYR A 295 1.96 1.78 -6.77
C TYR A 295 1.09 1.47 -5.56
N ILE A 296 0.70 0.20 -5.39
CA ILE A 296 -0.04 -0.29 -4.23
C ILE A 296 0.94 -0.97 -3.27
N PHE A 297 0.94 -0.53 -2.02
CA PHE A 297 1.76 -1.11 -0.95
C PHE A 297 0.85 -1.61 0.15
N ASN A 298 1.08 -2.86 0.57
CA ASN A 298 0.31 -3.46 1.65
C ASN A 298 0.98 -3.27 3.01
N GLY A 299 0.16 -3.12 4.05
CA GLY A 299 0.57 -3.15 5.45
C GLY A 299 0.90 -4.57 5.93
N ASN A 300 1.55 -4.68 7.10
CA ASN A 300 1.66 -5.91 7.88
C ASN A 300 2.10 -5.59 9.32
N ALA A 301 2.22 -6.60 10.18
CA ALA A 301 2.62 -6.43 11.58
C ALA A 301 3.98 -5.74 11.83
N SER A 302 4.86 -5.67 10.82
CA SER A 302 6.14 -4.94 10.85
C SER A 302 6.06 -3.54 10.24
N GLY A 303 4.89 -3.14 9.73
CA GLY A 303 4.64 -1.89 9.01
C GLY A 303 4.51 -2.09 7.50
N LEU A 304 4.74 -1.03 6.75
CA LEU A 304 4.50 -1.00 5.31
C LEU A 304 5.51 -1.87 4.53
N VAL A 305 5.02 -2.79 3.70
CA VAL A 305 5.87 -3.64 2.85
C VAL A 305 6.58 -2.79 1.80
N SER A 306 7.91 -2.88 1.71
CA SER A 306 8.71 -2.04 0.80
C SER A 306 8.57 -2.37 -0.68
N ARG A 307 8.08 -3.57 -1.02
CA ARG A 307 7.82 -4.00 -2.39
C ARG A 307 6.34 -3.79 -2.71
N PRO A 308 6.00 -3.10 -3.82
CA PRO A 308 4.60 -2.95 -4.20
C PRO A 308 3.98 -4.31 -4.54
N SER A 309 2.74 -4.53 -4.11
CA SER A 309 1.96 -5.71 -4.47
C SER A 309 1.37 -5.61 -5.86
N GLN A 310 1.09 -4.38 -6.31
CA GLN A 310 0.60 -4.08 -7.64
C GLN A 310 1.14 -2.73 -8.14
N VAL A 311 1.39 -2.65 -9.44
CA VAL A 311 1.71 -1.40 -10.14
C VAL A 311 0.69 -1.22 -11.25
N LEU A 312 0.09 -0.03 -11.31
CA LEU A 312 -0.90 0.37 -12.29
C LEU A 312 -0.27 1.41 -13.21
N SER A 313 -0.17 1.09 -14.50
CA SER A 313 0.28 2.02 -15.52
C SER A 313 -0.73 2.07 -16.67
N PRO A 314 -0.84 3.19 -17.41
CA PRO A 314 -1.68 3.26 -18.61
C PRO A 314 -1.33 2.19 -19.64
N THR A 315 -0.04 1.87 -19.77
CA THR A 315 0.47 0.88 -20.73
C THR A 315 -0.04 -0.53 -20.41
N ASP A 316 -0.10 -0.91 -19.13
CA ASP A 316 -0.64 -2.21 -18.69
C ASP A 316 -2.16 -2.33 -18.88
N LEU A 317 -2.84 -1.21 -19.17
CA LEU A 317 -4.29 -1.11 -19.35
C LEU A 317 -4.68 -0.90 -20.82
N ASP A 318 -3.73 -1.05 -21.74
CA ASP A 318 -3.90 -0.75 -23.16
C ASP A 318 -4.39 0.70 -23.44
N LEU A 319 -4.13 1.62 -22.50
CA LEU A 319 -4.46 3.03 -22.64
C LEU A 319 -3.28 3.77 -23.28
N SER A 320 -3.56 4.47 -24.38
CA SER A 320 -2.57 5.27 -25.09
C SER A 320 -2.79 6.77 -24.84
N ASN A 321 -1.72 7.57 -24.94
CA ASN A 321 -1.74 9.03 -24.81
C ASN A 321 -2.21 9.55 -23.44
N ILE A 322 -2.11 8.72 -22.40
CA ILE A 322 -2.28 9.17 -21.02
C ILE A 322 -0.96 9.73 -20.51
N LYS A 323 -1.04 10.86 -19.81
CA LYS A 323 0.06 11.54 -19.14
C LYS A 323 -0.34 11.89 -17.72
N THR A 324 0.63 12.01 -16.83
CA THR A 324 0.39 12.36 -15.43
C THR A 324 -0.55 11.40 -14.70
N PHE A 325 -0.56 10.11 -15.09
CA PHE A 325 -1.36 9.09 -14.40
C PHE A 325 -0.89 8.91 -12.96
N GLY A 326 -1.79 9.11 -12.01
CA GLY A 326 -1.43 9.19 -10.59
C GLY A 326 -1.12 10.61 -10.12
N PHE A 327 -1.55 11.66 -10.84
CA PHE A 327 -1.40 13.04 -10.38
C PHE A 327 -2.22 13.32 -9.12
N SER A 328 -3.41 12.74 -9.03
CA SER A 328 -4.29 12.80 -7.85
C SER A 328 -4.88 11.42 -7.60
N LEU A 329 -5.00 11.05 -6.32
CA LEU A 329 -5.56 9.79 -5.88
C LEU A 329 -6.67 10.04 -4.85
N ASP A 330 -7.66 9.16 -4.82
CA ASP A 330 -8.66 9.08 -3.77
C ASP A 330 -9.09 7.61 -3.63
N GLY A 331 -9.17 7.11 -2.41
CA GLY A 331 -9.40 5.69 -2.13
C GLY A 331 -10.27 5.47 -0.90
N ASN A 332 -10.24 4.24 -0.38
CA ASN A 332 -10.95 3.87 0.86
C ASN A 332 -12.48 4.06 0.77
N MET A 333 -13.07 3.89 -0.42
CA MET A 333 -14.51 3.94 -0.64
C MET A 333 -14.94 2.84 -1.60
N ASP A 334 -15.96 2.08 -1.21
CA ASP A 334 -16.60 1.08 -2.07
C ASP A 334 -17.56 1.76 -3.04
N ALA A 335 -17.24 1.72 -4.35
CA ALA A 335 -18.01 2.35 -5.40
C ALA A 335 -18.94 1.38 -6.13
N ASP A 336 -18.72 0.06 -6.03
CA ASP A 336 -19.49 -0.96 -6.74
C ASP A 336 -20.38 -1.83 -5.83
N GLY A 337 -20.32 -1.62 -4.51
CA GLY A 337 -21.11 -2.31 -3.50
C GLY A 337 -20.59 -3.71 -3.16
N ASN A 338 -19.34 -4.03 -3.52
CA ASN A 338 -18.74 -5.34 -3.23
C ASN A 338 -18.10 -5.42 -1.82
N ASN A 339 -18.15 -4.31 -1.06
CA ASN A 339 -17.55 -4.09 0.26
C ASN A 339 -16.02 -3.99 0.28
N TYR A 340 -15.34 -3.99 -0.86
CA TYR A 340 -13.92 -3.69 -0.93
C TYR A 340 -13.73 -2.21 -1.30
N PRO A 341 -12.78 -1.51 -0.69
CA PRO A 341 -12.49 -0.13 -1.07
C PRO A 341 -11.87 -0.07 -2.46
N ASP A 342 -12.35 0.86 -3.27
CA ASP A 342 -11.89 1.10 -4.63
C ASP A 342 -10.89 2.27 -4.67
N LEU A 343 -10.29 2.48 -5.84
CA LEU A 343 -9.28 3.52 -6.08
C LEU A 343 -9.63 4.36 -7.31
N LEU A 344 -9.69 5.68 -7.13
CA LEU A 344 -9.77 6.67 -8.20
C LEU A 344 -8.38 7.23 -8.52
N ILE A 345 -8.06 7.29 -9.82
CA ILE A 345 -6.77 7.79 -10.32
C ILE A 345 -7.01 8.91 -11.33
N GLY A 346 -6.49 10.10 -11.04
CA GLY A 346 -6.55 11.25 -11.92
C GLY A 346 -5.29 11.43 -12.78
N SER A 347 -5.50 11.87 -14.01
CA SER A 347 -4.48 12.22 -15.01
C SER A 347 -4.73 13.64 -15.52
N GLN A 348 -4.13 14.63 -14.85
CA GLN A 348 -4.44 16.04 -15.09
C GLN A 348 -4.15 16.48 -16.54
N GLU A 349 -2.97 16.17 -17.08
CA GLU A 349 -2.57 16.61 -18.42
C GLU A 349 -3.43 16.00 -19.53
N SER A 350 -3.94 14.79 -19.32
CA SER A 350 -4.80 14.09 -20.29
C SER A 350 -6.30 14.32 -20.02
N SER A 351 -6.67 15.07 -18.98
CA SER A 351 -8.08 15.26 -18.58
C SER A 351 -8.83 13.93 -18.42
N PHE A 352 -8.19 12.96 -17.77
CA PHE A 352 -8.69 11.59 -17.65
C PHE A 352 -8.76 11.17 -16.18
N VAL A 353 -9.76 10.35 -15.85
CA VAL A 353 -9.93 9.73 -14.52
C VAL A 353 -10.31 8.27 -14.73
N ALA A 354 -9.67 7.37 -13.98
CA ALA A 354 -9.99 5.95 -13.97
C ALA A 354 -10.44 5.51 -12.57
N LEU A 355 -11.47 4.66 -12.53
CA LEU A 355 -11.91 3.94 -11.34
C LEU A 355 -11.40 2.50 -11.42
N PHE A 356 -10.62 2.10 -10.42
CA PHE A 356 -10.15 0.73 -10.23
C PHE A 356 -10.96 0.09 -9.13
N ARG A 357 -11.72 -0.93 -9.51
CA ARG A 357 -12.54 -1.69 -8.57
C ARG A 357 -11.73 -2.82 -7.95
N ALA A 358 -11.76 -2.93 -6.63
CA ALA A 358 -11.08 -3.99 -5.91
C ALA A 358 -11.80 -5.33 -6.13
N ARG A 359 -11.02 -6.39 -6.31
CA ARG A 359 -11.54 -7.75 -6.51
C ARG A 359 -11.63 -8.46 -5.16
N PRO A 360 -12.70 -9.24 -4.89
CA PRO A 360 -12.77 -10.03 -3.67
C PRO A 360 -11.59 -10.99 -3.53
N VAL A 361 -10.91 -10.94 -2.38
CA VAL A 361 -9.70 -11.73 -2.12
C VAL A 361 -10.04 -13.05 -1.45
N VAL A 362 -9.54 -14.14 -2.03
CA VAL A 362 -9.75 -15.52 -1.59
C VAL A 362 -8.44 -16.12 -1.09
N HIS A 363 -8.48 -16.73 0.10
CA HIS A 363 -7.40 -17.55 0.63
C HIS A 363 -7.75 -19.02 0.47
N ILE A 364 -6.91 -19.79 -0.23
CA ILE A 364 -7.08 -21.24 -0.37
C ILE A 364 -6.02 -21.93 0.49
N SER A 365 -6.45 -22.92 1.27
CA SER A 365 -5.59 -23.72 2.14
C SER A 365 -5.55 -25.17 1.64
N PRO A 366 -4.54 -25.55 0.83
CA PRO A 366 -4.38 -26.93 0.40
C PRO A 366 -3.68 -27.77 1.48
N VAL A 367 -4.21 -28.97 1.74
CA VAL A 367 -3.61 -29.98 2.63
C VAL A 367 -3.28 -31.21 1.80
N LEU A 368 -1.98 -31.44 1.56
CA LEU A 368 -1.46 -32.60 0.82
C LEU A 368 -0.84 -33.62 1.79
N THR A 369 -1.40 -34.83 1.80
CA THR A 369 -0.92 -35.96 2.60
C THR A 369 -0.56 -37.13 1.70
N LEU A 370 0.59 -37.76 1.99
CA LEU A 370 1.08 -38.94 1.29
C LEU A 370 1.11 -40.09 2.29
N THR A 371 0.40 -41.17 1.99
CA THR A 371 0.26 -42.31 2.91
C THR A 371 0.68 -43.60 2.23
N PRO A 372 1.65 -44.35 2.77
CA PRO A 372 2.48 -44.03 3.93
C PRO A 372 3.49 -42.89 3.68
N GLU A 373 4.01 -42.26 4.75
CA GLU A 373 5.02 -41.18 4.65
C GLU A 373 6.36 -41.66 4.06
N GLY A 374 6.66 -42.96 4.18
CA GLY A 374 7.81 -43.62 3.59
C GLY A 374 7.39 -44.74 2.66
N LEU A 375 8.03 -44.83 1.49
CA LEU A 375 7.70 -45.79 0.44
C LEU A 375 8.68 -46.96 0.44
N ASN A 376 8.26 -48.10 0.98
CA ASN A 376 9.02 -49.34 0.90
C ASN A 376 8.85 -49.97 -0.48
N LEU A 377 9.89 -49.89 -1.32
CA LEU A 377 9.86 -50.42 -2.68
C LEU A 377 9.74 -51.95 -2.75
N GLU A 378 10.05 -52.68 -1.67
CA GLU A 378 9.90 -54.14 -1.59
C GLU A 378 8.45 -54.55 -1.28
N GLU A 379 7.68 -53.67 -0.63
CA GLU A 379 6.26 -53.91 -0.36
C GLU A 379 5.43 -53.62 -1.60
N LYS A 380 4.98 -54.70 -2.26
CA LYS A 380 4.10 -54.62 -3.43
C LYS A 380 2.65 -54.81 -3.01
N ASN A 381 1.92 -53.71 -2.89
CA ASN A 381 0.55 -53.65 -2.38
C ASN A 381 -0.51 -53.42 -3.46
N LEU A 382 -0.13 -53.17 -4.71
CA LEU A 382 -1.05 -52.92 -5.82
C LEU A 382 -0.77 -53.87 -6.99
N ARG A 383 -1.83 -54.40 -7.61
CA ARG A 383 -1.76 -55.25 -8.79
C ARG A 383 -2.24 -54.49 -10.03
N LEU A 384 -1.38 -54.37 -11.04
CA LEU A 384 -1.71 -53.74 -12.32
C LEU A 384 -2.55 -54.67 -13.22
N SER A 385 -3.12 -54.12 -14.27
CA SER A 385 -3.98 -54.84 -15.23
C SER A 385 -3.27 -55.98 -15.97
N ASP A 386 -1.95 -55.85 -16.18
CA ASP A 386 -1.07 -56.90 -16.72
C ASP A 386 -0.69 -58.00 -15.70
N GLY A 387 -1.15 -57.85 -14.45
CA GLY A 387 -0.86 -58.75 -13.34
C GLY A 387 0.41 -58.42 -12.55
N THR A 388 1.18 -57.40 -12.95
CA THR A 388 2.41 -56.96 -12.27
C THR A 388 2.09 -56.40 -10.88
N MET A 389 2.85 -56.82 -9.87
CA MET A 389 2.76 -56.30 -8.50
C MET A 389 3.72 -55.12 -8.30
N VAL A 390 3.18 -53.98 -7.88
CA VAL A 390 3.91 -52.71 -7.71
C VAL A 390 3.72 -52.13 -6.30
N SER A 391 4.65 -51.27 -5.89
CA SER A 391 4.53 -50.51 -4.64
C SER A 391 3.73 -49.24 -4.93
N SER A 392 2.78 -48.92 -4.06
CA SER A 392 1.86 -47.80 -4.20
C SER A 392 1.69 -47.04 -2.90
N PHE A 393 1.30 -45.78 -3.03
CA PHE A 393 0.96 -44.86 -1.96
C PHE A 393 -0.28 -44.07 -2.33
N LEU A 394 -1.00 -43.60 -1.32
CA LEU A 394 -2.17 -42.75 -1.47
C LEU A 394 -1.74 -41.29 -1.48
N VAL A 395 -2.27 -40.53 -2.43
CA VAL A 395 -2.19 -39.08 -2.51
C VAL A 395 -3.55 -38.53 -2.10
N ASP A 396 -3.61 -37.99 -0.88
CA ASP A 396 -4.78 -37.32 -0.33
C ASP A 396 -4.57 -35.82 -0.41
N LEU A 397 -5.42 -35.15 -1.17
CA LEU A 397 -5.39 -33.70 -1.35
C LEU A 397 -6.73 -33.12 -0.96
N CYS A 398 -6.71 -32.19 0.00
CA CYS A 398 -7.90 -31.48 0.39
C CYS A 398 -7.74 -29.98 0.24
N PHE A 399 -8.84 -29.30 -0.07
CA PHE A 399 -8.92 -27.85 -0.17
C PHE A 399 -10.01 -27.31 0.73
N SER A 400 -9.70 -26.23 1.42
CA SER A 400 -10.67 -25.33 2.04
C SER A 400 -10.35 -23.90 1.63
N TYR A 401 -11.33 -23.00 1.71
CA TYR A 401 -11.11 -21.58 1.40
C TYR A 401 -11.77 -20.65 2.41
N SER A 402 -11.22 -19.44 2.51
CA SER A 402 -11.72 -18.37 3.37
C SER A 402 -11.57 -17.00 2.67
N GLY A 403 -12.24 -16.01 3.24
CA GLY A 403 -12.24 -14.62 2.78
C GLY A 403 -13.53 -13.90 3.15
N ARG A 404 -13.53 -12.58 3.05
CA ARG A 404 -14.65 -11.71 3.38
C ARG A 404 -15.45 -11.32 2.14
N TYR A 405 -16.77 -11.23 2.24
CA TYR A 405 -17.65 -10.86 1.13
C TYR A 405 -17.49 -11.69 -0.16
N ILE A 406 -16.91 -12.90 -0.05
CA ILE A 406 -16.76 -13.86 -1.14
C ILE A 406 -17.95 -14.84 -1.23
N PRO A 407 -18.15 -15.49 -2.38
CA PRO A 407 -19.22 -16.46 -2.61
C PRO A 407 -19.25 -17.64 -1.62
N ASN A 408 -20.44 -18.21 -1.45
CA ASN A 408 -20.67 -19.43 -0.64
C ASN A 408 -20.15 -20.72 -1.31
N THR A 409 -19.84 -20.66 -2.60
CA THR A 409 -19.22 -21.76 -3.35
C THR A 409 -18.17 -21.21 -4.29
N LEU A 410 -17.05 -21.90 -4.44
CA LEU A 410 -15.91 -21.47 -5.24
C LEU A 410 -15.42 -22.59 -6.16
N GLY A 411 -15.44 -22.36 -7.47
CA GLY A 411 -14.84 -23.27 -8.44
C GLY A 411 -13.31 -23.14 -8.44
N ILE A 412 -12.61 -24.27 -8.37
CA ILE A 412 -11.16 -24.33 -8.51
C ILE A 412 -10.75 -25.38 -9.54
N ILE A 413 -9.67 -25.09 -10.24
CA ILE A 413 -8.97 -26.06 -11.08
C ILE A 413 -7.60 -26.32 -10.46
N TYR A 414 -7.20 -27.58 -10.42
CA TYR A 414 -5.90 -27.96 -9.88
C TYR A 414 -5.26 -29.10 -10.67
N THR A 415 -3.94 -29.11 -10.66
CA THR A 415 -3.11 -30.12 -11.30
C THR A 415 -2.21 -30.74 -10.25
N ILE A 416 -2.30 -32.05 -10.08
CA ILE A 416 -1.37 -32.83 -9.27
C ILE A 416 -0.32 -33.42 -10.22
N GLN A 417 0.95 -33.16 -9.95
CA GLN A 417 2.06 -33.65 -10.75
C GLN A 417 3.02 -34.49 -9.91
N LEU A 418 3.28 -35.70 -10.38
CA LEU A 418 4.12 -36.68 -9.70
C LEU A 418 5.57 -36.63 -10.22
N ASP A 419 6.50 -36.69 -9.27
CA ASP A 419 7.95 -36.76 -9.48
C ASP A 419 8.56 -35.52 -10.13
N THR A 420 8.14 -34.32 -9.68
CA THR A 420 8.54 -33.03 -10.27
C THR A 420 10.03 -32.71 -10.17
N LEU A 421 10.79 -33.38 -9.29
CA LEU A 421 12.25 -33.21 -9.20
C LEU A 421 13.03 -34.00 -10.25
N TYR A 422 12.43 -35.01 -10.87
CA TYR A 422 13.14 -35.94 -11.73
C TYR A 422 12.88 -35.64 -13.21
N THR A 423 13.91 -35.18 -13.91
CA THR A 423 13.79 -34.59 -15.26
C THR A 423 13.81 -35.62 -16.40
N LEU A 424 14.20 -36.87 -16.14
CA LEU A 424 14.33 -37.94 -17.15
C LEU A 424 13.03 -38.75 -17.33
N GLY A 425 11.89 -38.17 -16.92
CA GLY A 425 10.56 -38.79 -16.96
C GLY A 425 10.13 -39.39 -15.62
N SER A 426 8.85 -39.29 -15.30
CA SER A 426 8.34 -39.62 -13.96
C SER A 426 8.51 -41.10 -13.61
N ARG A 427 9.00 -41.39 -12.40
CA ARG A 427 9.15 -42.76 -11.85
C ARG A 427 7.84 -43.34 -11.31
N VAL A 428 6.82 -42.50 -11.16
CA VAL A 428 5.51 -42.85 -10.57
C VAL A 428 4.39 -42.43 -11.50
N LEU A 429 3.27 -43.16 -11.46
CA LEU A 429 2.06 -42.83 -12.21
C LEU A 429 0.84 -42.93 -11.30
N PHE A 430 -0.21 -42.18 -11.62
CA PHE A 430 -1.53 -42.42 -11.02
C PHE A 430 -2.11 -43.73 -11.56
N TYR A 431 -2.71 -44.51 -10.67
CA TYR A 431 -3.42 -45.73 -11.05
C TYR A 431 -4.85 -45.39 -11.50
N ASN A 432 -5.18 -45.69 -12.75
CA ASN A 432 -6.51 -45.49 -13.33
C ASN A 432 -7.07 -46.81 -13.89
N GLU A 433 -8.18 -47.28 -13.32
CA GLU A 433 -8.89 -48.43 -13.88
C GLU A 433 -9.53 -48.07 -15.23
N GLY A 434 -9.00 -48.64 -16.33
CA GLY A 434 -9.60 -48.52 -17.67
C GLY A 434 -9.19 -47.30 -18.49
N ALA A 435 -8.22 -46.50 -18.01
CA ALA A 435 -7.60 -45.41 -18.78
C ALA A 435 -6.07 -45.53 -18.75
N ALA A 436 -5.37 -44.67 -19.49
CA ALA A 436 -3.92 -44.60 -19.42
C ALA A 436 -3.47 -44.03 -18.07
N ASP A 437 -2.45 -44.65 -17.48
CA ASP A 437 -1.81 -44.18 -16.25
C ASP A 437 -0.83 -43.05 -16.61
N GLU A 438 -1.07 -41.86 -16.06
CA GLU A 438 -0.31 -40.64 -16.35
C GLU A 438 0.35 -40.09 -15.07
N PRO A 439 1.48 -39.38 -15.19
CA PRO A 439 2.17 -38.78 -14.04
C PRO A 439 1.53 -37.45 -13.60
N SER A 440 0.50 -36.99 -14.30
CA SER A 440 -0.23 -35.78 -13.97
C SER A 440 -1.74 -36.04 -13.97
N LEU A 441 -2.44 -35.33 -13.09
CA LEU A 441 -3.88 -35.39 -12.96
C LEU A 441 -4.42 -33.97 -12.83
N ARG A 442 -5.20 -33.53 -13.82
CA ARG A 442 -5.93 -32.26 -13.79
C ARG A 442 -7.38 -32.51 -13.39
N GLN A 443 -7.88 -31.73 -12.43
CA GLN A 443 -9.24 -31.83 -11.91
C GLN A 443 -9.84 -30.44 -11.76
N ALA A 444 -11.18 -30.40 -11.73
CA ALA A 444 -11.97 -29.24 -11.34
C ALA A 444 -12.89 -29.67 -10.20
N THR A 445 -13.06 -28.83 -9.20
CA THR A 445 -14.01 -29.07 -8.11
C THR A 445 -14.62 -27.76 -7.63
N VAL A 446 -15.76 -27.85 -6.95
CA VAL A 446 -16.43 -26.71 -6.31
C VAL A 446 -16.28 -26.87 -4.81
N LEU A 447 -15.67 -25.87 -4.17
CA LEU A 447 -15.50 -25.82 -2.72
C LEU A 447 -16.73 -25.13 -2.09
N PRO A 448 -17.41 -25.75 -1.11
CA PRO A 448 -18.40 -25.08 -0.27
C PRO A 448 -17.72 -24.27 0.83
N LYS A 449 -18.24 -23.07 1.15
CA LYS A 449 -17.68 -22.22 2.22
C LYS A 449 -17.82 -22.88 3.58
N GLY A 450 -16.71 -22.95 4.32
CA GLY A 450 -16.67 -23.56 5.65
C GLY A 450 -16.57 -25.09 5.65
N GLU A 451 -16.51 -25.71 4.48
CA GLU A 451 -16.31 -27.14 4.31
C GLU A 451 -14.98 -27.41 3.59
N GLN A 452 -14.52 -28.66 3.68
CA GLN A 452 -13.28 -29.13 3.07
C GLN A 452 -13.60 -30.21 2.04
N GLU A 453 -13.14 -30.01 0.81
CA GLU A 453 -13.30 -30.98 -0.28
C GLU A 453 -12.01 -31.74 -0.49
N CYS A 454 -12.09 -33.06 -0.58
CA CYS A 454 -10.94 -33.95 -0.63
C CYS A 454 -10.98 -34.86 -1.86
N LEU A 455 -9.81 -35.09 -2.45
CA LEU A 455 -9.55 -36.09 -3.47
C LEU A 455 -8.49 -37.07 -2.97
N SER A 456 -8.83 -38.35 -3.03
CA SER A 456 -7.89 -39.45 -2.75
C SER A 456 -7.58 -40.21 -4.05
N LYS A 457 -6.29 -40.31 -4.39
CA LYS A 457 -5.83 -41.04 -5.58
C LYS A 457 -4.62 -41.92 -5.27
N THR A 458 -4.66 -43.15 -5.76
CA THR A 458 -3.54 -44.08 -5.64
C THR A 458 -2.49 -43.80 -6.71
N ALA A 459 -1.24 -43.65 -6.31
CA ALA A 459 -0.08 -43.56 -7.20
C ALA A 459 0.85 -44.76 -6.95
N TYR A 460 1.54 -45.22 -8.00
CA TYR A 460 2.42 -46.38 -7.92
C TYR A 460 3.77 -46.13 -8.59
N VAL A 461 4.79 -46.86 -8.15
CA VAL A 461 6.14 -46.80 -8.71
C VAL A 461 6.25 -47.73 -9.90
N LYS A 462 6.73 -47.21 -11.03
CA LYS A 462 6.99 -48.01 -12.24
C LYS A 462 7.91 -49.20 -11.92
N PRO A 463 7.71 -50.36 -12.57
CA PRO A 463 8.65 -51.46 -12.43
C PRO A 463 10.04 -51.05 -12.96
N ASN A 464 11.10 -51.56 -12.32
CA ASN A 464 12.49 -51.41 -12.75
C ASN A 464 13.05 -49.97 -12.82
N ILE A 465 12.64 -49.09 -11.89
CA ILE A 465 13.29 -47.77 -11.76
C ILE A 465 14.78 -47.89 -11.43
N VAL A 466 15.60 -47.06 -12.09
CA VAL A 466 17.06 -47.00 -11.87
C VAL A 466 17.39 -46.14 -10.66
N GLU A 467 16.82 -44.93 -10.60
CA GLU A 467 17.06 -43.96 -9.52
C GLU A 467 16.11 -44.20 -8.33
N LYS A 468 16.66 -44.72 -7.23
CA LYS A 468 15.93 -45.13 -6.00
C LYS A 468 16.23 -44.26 -4.78
N LEU A 469 17.20 -43.36 -4.86
CA LEU A 469 17.66 -42.52 -3.76
C LEU A 469 17.00 -41.15 -3.77
N ALA A 470 16.77 -40.56 -4.96
CA ALA A 470 16.09 -39.27 -5.06
C ALA A 470 14.65 -39.36 -4.53
N PRO A 471 14.19 -38.41 -3.68
CA PRO A 471 12.80 -38.39 -3.21
C PRO A 471 11.84 -38.23 -4.37
N ILE A 472 10.63 -38.78 -4.25
CA ILE A 472 9.55 -38.53 -5.20
C ILE A 472 8.77 -37.31 -4.67
N GLN A 473 8.80 -36.20 -5.40
CA GLN A 473 8.03 -35.00 -5.05
C GLN A 473 6.68 -35.01 -5.75
N VAL A 474 5.62 -34.86 -4.97
CA VAL A 474 4.26 -34.60 -5.47
C VAL A 474 4.01 -33.11 -5.32
N SER A 475 3.73 -32.44 -6.43
CA SER A 475 3.42 -31.00 -6.44
C SER A 475 1.99 -30.78 -6.90
N VAL A 476 1.33 -29.81 -6.28
CA VAL A 476 -0.05 -29.43 -6.57
C VAL A 476 -0.04 -27.96 -6.95
N GLU A 477 -0.47 -27.67 -8.17
CA GLU A 477 -0.73 -26.31 -8.63
C GLU A 477 -2.24 -26.10 -8.72
N TYR A 478 -2.73 -24.95 -8.27
CA TYR A 478 -4.17 -24.65 -8.29
C TYR A 478 -4.45 -23.20 -8.66
N ALA A 479 -5.64 -22.98 -9.22
CA ALA A 479 -6.14 -21.68 -9.60
C ALA A 479 -7.67 -21.63 -9.42
N LEU A 480 -8.20 -20.42 -9.33
CA LEU A 480 -9.65 -20.22 -9.44
C LEU A 480 -10.11 -20.64 -10.82
N GLU A 481 -11.26 -21.29 -10.89
CA GLU A 481 -11.90 -21.58 -12.16
C GLU A 481 -12.53 -20.29 -12.70
N ASN A 482 -12.13 -19.87 -13.90
CA ASN A 482 -12.79 -18.76 -14.62
C ASN A 482 -14.18 -19.23 -15.03
N SER A 483 -15.15 -19.08 -14.13
CA SER A 483 -16.53 -19.35 -14.42
C SER A 483 -17.06 -18.22 -15.31
N ASN A 484 -17.32 -18.49 -16.60
CA ASN A 484 -18.08 -17.63 -17.53
C ASN A 484 -19.52 -17.32 -17.05
N THR A 485 -19.82 -17.53 -15.77
CA THR A 485 -21.13 -17.35 -15.17
C THR A 485 -21.33 -15.89 -14.83
N GLN A 486 -22.40 -15.33 -15.39
CA GLN A 486 -22.98 -14.02 -15.13
C GLN A 486 -23.37 -13.74 -13.65
N GLN A 487 -22.80 -14.49 -12.69
CA GLN A 487 -23.13 -14.43 -11.28
C GLN A 487 -22.30 -13.38 -10.52
N TYR A 488 -21.16 -12.94 -11.07
CA TYR A 488 -20.29 -11.92 -10.47
C TYR A 488 -19.93 -10.84 -11.49
N GLU A 489 -20.07 -9.57 -11.11
CA GLU A 489 -19.63 -8.45 -11.94
C GLU A 489 -18.09 -8.33 -11.96
N LEU A 490 -17.42 -8.77 -10.89
CA LEU A 490 -15.96 -8.89 -10.75
C LEU A 490 -15.58 -10.28 -10.25
N GLU A 491 -14.67 -10.94 -10.96
CA GLU A 491 -14.14 -12.25 -10.56
C GLU A 491 -13.24 -12.12 -9.32
N PRO A 492 -13.37 -12.98 -8.29
CA PRO A 492 -12.45 -13.01 -7.15
C PRO A 492 -11.01 -13.27 -7.58
N ILE A 493 -10.05 -12.88 -6.74
CA ILE A 493 -8.61 -13.11 -6.94
C ILE A 493 -8.04 -13.93 -5.78
N LEU A 494 -7.02 -14.76 -6.06
CA LEU A 494 -6.27 -15.42 -5.00
C LEU A 494 -5.41 -14.39 -4.25
N SER A 495 -5.39 -14.50 -2.93
CA SER A 495 -4.47 -13.73 -2.10
C SER A 495 -3.03 -14.06 -2.51
N TYR A 496 -2.17 -13.04 -2.63
CA TYR A 496 -0.75 -13.23 -2.95
C TYR A 496 0.00 -14.02 -1.87
N SER A 497 -0.52 -14.09 -0.64
CA SER A 497 0.02 -14.91 0.45
C SER A 497 -0.32 -16.41 0.29
N SER A 498 -1.36 -16.74 -0.48
CA SER A 498 -1.69 -18.12 -0.82
C SER A 498 -0.73 -18.59 -1.91
N GLN A 499 0.15 -19.54 -1.58
CA GLN A 499 1.04 -20.12 -2.59
C GLN A 499 0.19 -20.91 -3.58
N SER A 500 0.16 -20.50 -4.86
CA SER A 500 -0.51 -21.24 -5.95
C SER A 500 0.05 -22.64 -6.20
N MET A 501 1.12 -23.01 -5.47
CA MET A 501 1.76 -24.31 -5.51
C MET A 501 2.07 -24.81 -4.09
N THR A 502 1.77 -26.08 -3.81
CA THR A 502 2.25 -26.80 -2.61
C THR A 502 2.91 -28.11 -3.03
N SER A 503 3.85 -28.62 -2.24
CA SER A 503 4.50 -29.90 -2.57
C SER A 503 4.89 -30.70 -1.33
N LYS A 504 4.89 -32.03 -1.46
CA LYS A 504 5.33 -32.97 -0.42
C LYS A 504 6.20 -34.06 -1.04
N GLN A 505 7.14 -34.59 -0.27
CA GLN A 505 8.05 -35.64 -0.72
C GLN A 505 7.72 -36.96 -0.02
N VAL A 506 7.80 -38.06 -0.77
CA VAL A 506 7.85 -39.42 -0.22
C VAL A 506 9.25 -39.98 -0.47
N ARG A 507 9.82 -40.64 0.55
CA ARG A 507 11.21 -41.15 0.55
C ARG A 507 11.24 -42.65 0.76
N SER A 508 12.30 -43.31 0.29
CA SER A 508 12.54 -44.69 0.66
C SER A 508 13.03 -44.75 2.13
N PRO A 509 12.60 -45.75 2.92
CA PRO A 509 12.89 -45.85 4.36
C PRO A 509 14.38 -46.01 4.72
N TRP A 510 15.26 -46.16 3.73
CA TRP A 510 16.71 -46.29 3.92
C TRP A 510 17.45 -44.94 3.97
N GLN A 511 16.74 -43.81 3.96
CA GLN A 511 17.32 -42.48 4.21
C GLN A 511 17.09 -42.03 5.66
N PRO A 512 18.13 -41.66 6.42
CA PRO A 512 17.94 -40.99 7.70
C PRO A 512 17.33 -39.59 7.46
N VAL A 513 16.32 -39.26 8.27
CA VAL A 513 15.73 -37.92 8.34
C VAL A 513 16.80 -36.97 8.87
N SER A 514 17.30 -36.05 8.03
CA SER A 514 18.00 -34.87 8.54
C SER A 514 17.00 -33.74 8.68
N GLU A 515 16.29 -33.69 9.79
CA GLU A 515 15.77 -32.42 10.31
C GLU A 515 16.95 -31.60 10.81
N THR A 516 17.54 -30.81 9.92
CA THR A 516 18.33 -29.64 10.31
C THR A 516 18.37 -28.68 9.13
N SER A 517 17.56 -27.64 9.22
CA SER A 517 17.95 -26.31 8.77
C SER A 517 19.24 -25.91 9.51
N CYS A 518 20.40 -26.28 8.98
CA CYS A 518 21.68 -25.74 9.42
C CYS A 518 22.20 -24.77 8.36
N LEU A 519 22.31 -23.52 8.80
CA LEU A 519 22.85 -22.37 8.12
C LEU A 519 24.19 -22.66 7.43
N TRP A 520 24.32 -22.13 6.22
CA TRP A 520 25.46 -22.24 5.31
C TRP A 520 26.77 -21.54 5.77
N LEU A 521 26.95 -21.28 7.08
CA LEU A 521 28.06 -20.46 7.60
C LEU A 521 29.10 -21.19 8.47
N ASP A 522 28.84 -22.41 8.93
CA ASP A 522 29.79 -23.12 9.83
C ASP A 522 30.71 -24.14 9.12
N CYS A 523 30.48 -24.44 7.84
CA CYS A 523 31.30 -25.42 7.11
C CYS A 523 32.65 -24.85 6.62
N LEU A 524 32.83 -23.52 6.64
CA LEU A 524 34.09 -22.87 6.24
C LEU A 524 35.14 -22.78 7.36
N LYS A 525 34.78 -22.98 8.63
CA LYS A 525 35.74 -22.97 9.74
C LYS A 525 36.45 -24.31 9.97
N GLY A 526 35.87 -25.43 9.52
CA GLY A 526 36.45 -26.76 9.69
C GLY A 526 37.52 -27.15 8.67
N ILE A 527 37.52 -26.54 7.48
CA ILE A 527 38.43 -26.92 6.38
C ILE A 527 39.81 -26.25 6.49
N PHE A 528 39.91 -25.12 7.21
CA PHE A 528 41.19 -24.42 7.41
C PHE A 528 42.09 -25.05 8.48
N GLN A 529 41.59 -25.96 9.31
CA GLN A 529 42.35 -26.53 10.44
C GLN A 529 43.02 -27.88 10.13
N CYS A 530 42.81 -28.45 8.95
CA CYS A 530 43.46 -29.70 8.51
C CYS A 530 44.66 -29.50 7.57
N LEU A 531 45.00 -28.26 7.20
CA LEU A 531 46.06 -27.97 6.20
C LEU A 531 47.34 -27.34 6.74
N THR A 532 47.46 -27.07 8.04
CA THR A 532 48.72 -26.60 8.63
C THR A 532 49.22 -27.58 9.68
N GLY A 533 50.03 -28.55 9.24
CA GLY A 533 50.77 -29.42 10.15
C GLY A 533 51.84 -28.64 10.89
N GLU A 534 51.65 -28.43 12.19
CA GLU A 534 52.74 -28.15 13.12
C GLU A 534 52.57 -28.97 14.40
N THR A 535 53.52 -29.88 14.61
CA THR A 535 53.71 -30.66 15.82
C THR A 535 54.37 -29.78 16.89
N LYS A 536 53.69 -29.54 18.02
CA LYS A 536 54.37 -29.06 19.24
C LYS A 536 54.00 -29.90 20.48
N LYS A 537 55.09 -30.39 21.09
CA LYS A 537 55.18 -31.24 22.27
C LYS A 537 54.55 -30.58 23.51
N LYS A 538 53.84 -31.35 24.32
CA LYS A 538 53.49 -31.01 25.71
C LYS A 538 54.69 -31.22 26.64
N PRO A 539 54.95 -30.34 27.63
CA PRO A 539 55.77 -30.67 28.78
C PRO A 539 54.94 -31.37 29.88
N LEU A 540 55.61 -32.22 30.65
CA LEU A 540 55.10 -32.93 31.84
C LEU A 540 54.96 -31.98 33.05
N PRO A 541 54.12 -32.33 34.03
CA PRO A 541 53.69 -31.41 35.08
C PRO A 541 54.67 -31.34 36.25
N ASN A 542 54.82 -30.13 36.80
CA ASN A 542 54.78 -29.82 38.23
C ASN A 542 54.43 -28.34 38.40
#